data_AF-A0A936YIS3-F1
#
_entry.id   AF-A0A936YIS3-F1
#
_cell.length_a   1.000
_cell.length_b   1.000
_cell.length_c   1.000
_cell.angle_alpha   90.00
_cell.angle_beta   90.00
_cell.angle_gamma   90.00
#
_symmetry.space_group_name_H-M   'P 1'
#
loop_
_entity.id
_entity.type
_entity.pdbx_description
1 polymer ?
#
loop_
_entity_poly.entity_id
_entity_poly.type
_entity_poly.pdbx_seq_one_letter_code
_entity_poly.pdbx_strand_id
1 'polypeptide(L)'
;MQKNTHKTQAAAATTAELKASTAVRVPKALEVEPPLTPEQEQTLAHCAERIRALGRKSTEQTFEYGEELAMVQAILPDKKFGHWLKTNAGISTKAAKNYTRVHKELSGYRERLEKSAVASTAMFALLGADDQAIEGVLDTIETGERLTVAKIKTMVGAETKAEAPAVNVLDMPGRAGCVKIAEQRMKANIGLFSDLLAKILVAVEEAVAKYDSGERVTKSGLAEAIEFDARHASDLFGLTLAPLYMDAEHPRVNWSSSRYGQSSTWGRLQAALHQLGGSGVWPTNAAFKTWIVDEVYPLLKFAVRGEPVAGGMPIDGEAVDTAAEAAAIHAAERQALDMSRVRIDPPEPQPGNVVELPQRQQVRMVAEALEA
;
A
#
# COMPACT_ATOMS: atom_id res chain seq x y z
N MET A 1 -23.14 -43.86 53.97
CA MET A 1 -23.42 -43.90 52.52
C MET A 1 -22.97 -42.58 51.92
N GLN A 2 -21.90 -42.60 51.10
CA GLN A 2 -21.77 -41.83 49.84
C GLN A 2 -20.32 -41.98 49.38
N LYS A 3 -20.16 -42.73 48.28
CA LYS A 3 -18.91 -43.01 47.59
C LYS A 3 -18.75 -42.02 46.42
N ASN A 4 -17.52 -41.57 46.24
CA ASN A 4 -16.84 -41.31 44.96
C ASN A 4 -17.48 -40.38 43.92
N THR A 5 -17.05 -39.12 43.92
CA THR A 5 -17.04 -38.24 42.74
C THR A 5 -15.61 -37.84 42.37
N HIS A 6 -14.81 -38.82 41.93
CA HIS A 6 -13.57 -38.61 41.17
C HIS A 6 -13.45 -39.71 40.11
N LYS A 7 -14.40 -39.77 39.16
CA LYS A 7 -14.27 -40.61 37.96
C LYS A 7 -15.23 -40.21 36.82
N THR A 8 -15.29 -38.92 36.46
CA THR A 8 -16.09 -38.49 35.30
C THR A 8 -15.54 -37.25 34.58
N GLN A 9 -14.21 -37.09 34.51
CA GLN A 9 -13.57 -36.10 33.62
C GLN A 9 -12.40 -36.65 32.79
N ALA A 10 -12.09 -37.95 32.88
CA ALA A 10 -11.04 -38.59 32.10
C ALA A 10 -11.54 -39.40 30.87
N ALA A 11 -12.84 -39.33 30.55
CA ALA A 11 -13.43 -40.09 29.43
C ALA A 11 -14.04 -39.21 28.31
N ALA A 12 -14.00 -37.88 28.45
CA ALA A 12 -14.44 -36.94 27.41
C ALA A 12 -13.28 -36.33 26.60
N ALA A 13 -12.02 -36.57 27.02
CA ALA A 13 -10.83 -36.03 26.37
C ALA A 13 -10.21 -36.98 25.32
N THR A 14 -10.68 -38.23 25.21
CA THR A 14 -10.12 -39.25 24.29
C THR A 14 -11.03 -39.58 23.09
N THR A 15 -11.93 -38.66 22.73
CA THR A 15 -12.78 -38.79 21.51
C THR A 15 -12.78 -37.53 20.65
N ALA A 16 -11.89 -36.56 20.95
CA ALA A 16 -11.71 -35.34 20.16
C ALA A 16 -10.45 -35.34 19.28
N GLU A 17 -9.47 -36.23 19.52
CA GLU A 17 -8.20 -36.29 18.75
C GLU A 17 -8.16 -37.35 17.63
N LEU A 18 -9.29 -37.98 17.29
CA LEU A 18 -9.38 -38.95 16.17
C LEU A 18 -10.41 -38.57 15.10
N LYS A 19 -10.70 -37.26 14.97
CA LYS A 19 -11.43 -36.70 13.81
C LYS A 19 -10.59 -35.74 12.97
N ALA A 20 -9.27 -35.88 13.03
CA ALA A 20 -8.33 -35.26 12.13
C ALA A 20 -7.65 -36.31 11.24
N SER A 21 -8.42 -37.13 10.53
CA SER A 21 -7.96 -37.83 9.33
C SER A 21 -9.15 -38.48 8.64
N THR A 22 -9.15 -38.47 7.31
CA THR A 22 -10.11 -39.19 6.45
C THR A 22 -11.42 -38.46 6.13
N ALA A 23 -11.33 -37.20 5.69
CA ALA A 23 -12.21 -36.76 4.60
C ALA A 23 -11.60 -37.27 3.29
N VAL A 24 -12.00 -38.47 2.88
CA VAL A 24 -11.75 -39.00 1.54
C VAL A 24 -12.34 -37.99 0.55
N ARG A 25 -11.46 -37.18 -0.05
CA ARG A 25 -11.77 -36.41 -1.24
C ARG A 25 -12.02 -37.44 -2.33
N VAL A 26 -13.29 -37.75 -2.57
CA VAL A 26 -13.71 -38.45 -3.79
C VAL A 26 -13.09 -37.67 -4.95
N PRO A 27 -12.16 -38.24 -5.74
CA PRO A 27 -11.68 -37.56 -6.92
C PRO A 27 -12.89 -37.36 -7.83
N LYS A 28 -13.27 -36.09 -8.03
CA LYS A 28 -14.18 -35.70 -9.10
C LYS A 28 -13.60 -36.32 -10.37
N ALA A 29 -14.36 -37.22 -10.98
CA ALA A 29 -14.00 -37.89 -12.21
C ALA A 29 -13.37 -36.87 -13.16
N LEU A 30 -12.16 -37.19 -13.62
CA LEU A 30 -11.52 -36.50 -14.71
C LEU A 30 -12.47 -36.62 -15.90
N GLU A 31 -13.28 -35.58 -16.13
CA GLU A 31 -13.75 -35.28 -17.47
C GLU A 31 -12.48 -35.11 -18.30
N VAL A 32 -12.09 -36.18 -18.98
CA VAL A 32 -11.06 -36.13 -20.01
C VAL A 32 -11.69 -35.30 -21.12
N GLU A 33 -11.54 -33.98 -20.98
CA GLU A 33 -11.82 -33.03 -22.05
C GLU A 33 -11.04 -33.52 -23.29
N PRO A 34 -11.69 -33.61 -24.46
CA PRO A 34 -11.02 -34.11 -25.65
C PRO A 34 -9.73 -33.31 -25.89
N PRO A 35 -8.63 -33.98 -26.27
CA PRO A 35 -7.40 -33.27 -26.62
C PRO A 35 -7.70 -32.27 -27.74
N LEU A 36 -7.08 -31.09 -27.66
CA LEU A 36 -7.21 -30.05 -28.69
C LEU A 36 -6.88 -30.66 -30.05
N THR A 37 -7.71 -30.40 -31.05
CA THR A 37 -7.40 -30.85 -32.41
C THR A 37 -6.19 -30.08 -32.94
N PRO A 38 -5.39 -30.66 -33.86
CA PRO A 38 -4.28 -29.93 -34.48
C PRO A 38 -4.69 -28.61 -35.13
N GLU A 39 -5.93 -28.53 -35.64
CA GLU A 39 -6.54 -27.31 -36.19
C GLU A 39 -6.81 -26.25 -35.12
N GLN A 40 -7.26 -26.67 -33.92
CA GLN A 40 -7.45 -25.77 -32.78
C GLN A 40 -6.11 -25.22 -32.28
N GLU A 41 -5.06 -26.05 -32.23
CA GLU A 41 -3.71 -25.60 -31.84
C GLU A 41 -3.13 -24.60 -32.84
N GLN A 42 -3.29 -24.84 -34.15
CA GLN A 42 -2.89 -23.90 -35.19
C GLN A 42 -3.65 -22.57 -35.09
N THR A 43 -4.96 -22.63 -34.83
CA THR A 43 -5.80 -21.43 -34.65
C THR A 43 -5.33 -20.62 -33.44
N LEU A 44 -5.06 -21.28 -32.31
CA LEU A 44 -4.54 -20.62 -31.11
C LEU A 44 -3.17 -19.98 -31.31
N ALA A 45 -2.27 -20.65 -32.04
CA ALA A 45 -0.97 -20.09 -32.39
C ALA A 45 -1.11 -18.87 -33.32
N HIS A 46 -2.01 -18.95 -34.31
CA HIS A 46 -2.30 -17.83 -35.21
C HIS A 46 -2.85 -16.61 -34.47
N CYS A 47 -3.83 -16.82 -33.59
CA CYS A 47 -4.38 -15.75 -32.75
C CYS A 47 -3.31 -15.13 -31.83
N ALA A 48 -2.39 -15.93 -31.28
CA ALA A 48 -1.30 -15.43 -30.45
C ALA A 48 -0.34 -14.51 -31.24
N GLU A 49 0.04 -14.91 -32.45
CA GLU A 49 0.88 -14.08 -33.33
C GLU A 49 0.19 -12.77 -33.70
N ARG A 50 -1.09 -12.83 -34.08
CA ARG A 50 -1.88 -11.63 -34.41
C ARG A 50 -2.01 -10.68 -33.22
N ILE A 51 -2.34 -11.21 -32.04
CA ILE A 51 -2.43 -10.43 -30.79
C ILE A 51 -1.10 -9.76 -30.45
N ARG A 52 0.05 -10.41 -30.73
CA ARG A 52 1.38 -9.83 -30.50
C ARG A 52 1.75 -8.77 -31.53
N ALA A 53 1.32 -8.94 -32.78
CA ALA A 53 1.53 -7.97 -33.86
C ALA A 53 0.69 -6.69 -33.67
N LEU A 54 -0.46 -6.79 -33.01
CA LEU A 54 -1.33 -5.67 -32.65
C LEU A 54 -0.68 -4.84 -31.52
N GLY A 55 0.17 -3.87 -31.91
CA GLY A 55 0.90 -2.97 -31.00
C GLY A 55 0.04 -1.89 -30.32
N ARG A 56 0.30 -0.60 -30.62
CA ARG A 56 -0.49 0.53 -30.05
C ARG A 56 -1.91 0.53 -30.59
N LYS A 57 -2.83 -0.06 -29.83
CA LYS A 57 -4.23 -0.31 -30.19
C LYS A 57 -4.97 0.95 -30.65
N SER A 58 -5.03 1.16 -31.97
CA SER A 58 -6.00 2.05 -32.61
C SER A 58 -7.43 1.53 -32.42
N THR A 59 -8.43 2.31 -32.84
CA THR A 59 -9.84 1.88 -32.80
C THR A 59 -10.06 0.60 -33.61
N GLU A 60 -9.55 0.56 -34.85
CA GLU A 60 -9.58 -0.62 -35.72
C GLU A 60 -8.89 -1.83 -35.06
N GLN A 61 -7.68 -1.64 -34.54
CA GLN A 61 -6.94 -2.70 -33.86
C GLN A 61 -7.65 -3.17 -32.59
N THR A 62 -8.49 -2.35 -31.95
CA THR A 62 -9.30 -2.76 -30.80
C THR A 62 -10.38 -3.76 -31.20
N PHE A 63 -10.99 -3.59 -32.38
CA PHE A 63 -11.95 -4.55 -32.94
C PHE A 63 -11.27 -5.85 -33.34
N GLU A 64 -10.14 -5.78 -34.06
CA GLU A 64 -9.36 -6.96 -34.44
C GLU A 64 -8.86 -7.73 -33.20
N TYR A 65 -8.39 -7.02 -32.19
CA TYR A 65 -7.98 -7.62 -30.93
C TYR A 65 -9.14 -8.34 -30.22
N GLY A 66 -10.35 -7.78 -30.28
CA GLY A 66 -11.56 -8.41 -29.74
C GLY A 66 -12.00 -9.65 -30.50
N GLU A 67 -11.83 -9.66 -31.83
CA GLU A 67 -12.12 -10.77 -32.73
C GLU A 67 -11.22 -11.98 -32.45
N GLU A 68 -9.90 -11.76 -32.38
CA GLU A 68 -8.93 -12.81 -32.06
C GLU A 68 -9.20 -13.42 -30.67
N LEU A 69 -9.53 -12.58 -29.69
CA LEU A 69 -9.89 -13.05 -28.35
C LEU A 69 -11.20 -13.85 -28.33
N ALA A 70 -12.17 -13.49 -29.17
CA ALA A 70 -13.42 -14.22 -29.30
C ALA A 70 -13.20 -15.63 -29.86
N MET A 71 -12.31 -15.77 -30.86
CA MET A 71 -11.92 -17.06 -31.44
C MET A 71 -11.21 -17.94 -30.41
N VAL A 72 -10.28 -17.38 -29.65
CA VAL A 72 -9.58 -18.11 -28.58
C VAL A 72 -10.54 -18.54 -27.46
N GLN A 73 -11.49 -17.67 -27.09
CA GLN A 73 -12.51 -17.99 -26.09
C GLN A 73 -13.47 -19.10 -26.55
N ALA A 74 -13.72 -19.23 -27.85
CA ALA A 74 -14.56 -20.30 -28.40
C ALA A 74 -13.89 -21.68 -28.36
N ILE A 75 -12.55 -21.72 -28.34
CA ILE A 75 -11.75 -22.95 -28.35
C ILE A 75 -11.41 -23.41 -26.93
N LEU A 76 -11.06 -22.47 -26.03
CA LEU A 76 -10.55 -22.80 -24.71
C LEU A 76 -11.61 -22.66 -23.61
N PRO A 77 -11.72 -23.63 -22.68
CA PRO A 77 -12.55 -23.48 -21.49
C PRO A 77 -11.99 -22.40 -20.56
N ASP A 78 -12.86 -21.78 -19.75
CA ASP A 78 -12.56 -20.59 -18.93
C ASP A 78 -11.24 -20.67 -18.13
N LYS A 79 -10.91 -21.84 -17.57
CA LYS A 79 -9.68 -22.05 -16.81
C LYS A 79 -8.42 -22.02 -17.67
N LYS A 80 -8.46 -22.66 -18.85
CA LYS A 80 -7.33 -22.69 -19.81
C LYS A 80 -7.21 -21.35 -20.53
N PHE A 81 -8.32 -20.68 -20.80
CA PHE A 81 -8.36 -19.35 -21.39
C PHE A 81 -7.61 -18.32 -20.53
N GLY A 82 -7.86 -18.29 -19.22
CA GLY A 82 -7.15 -17.39 -18.31
C GLY A 82 -5.63 -17.62 -18.27
N HIS A 83 -5.19 -18.88 -18.30
CA HIS A 83 -3.77 -19.22 -18.37
C HIS A 83 -3.15 -18.80 -19.71
N TRP A 84 -3.84 -19.09 -20.81
CA TRP A 84 -3.40 -18.73 -22.16
C TRP A 84 -3.23 -17.21 -22.33
N LEU A 85 -4.16 -16.41 -21.79
CA LEU A 85 -4.08 -14.95 -21.81
C LEU A 85 -2.84 -14.43 -21.08
N LYS A 86 -2.50 -15.01 -19.93
CA LYS A 86 -1.31 -14.62 -19.16
C LYS A 86 -0.03 -14.88 -19.94
N THR A 87 0.04 -16.03 -20.61
CA THR A 87 1.23 -16.47 -21.36
C THR A 87 1.40 -15.73 -22.69
N ASN A 88 0.32 -15.49 -23.42
CA ASN A 88 0.40 -15.01 -24.81
C ASN A 88 0.02 -13.54 -25.01
N ALA A 89 -0.84 -12.99 -24.14
CA ALA A 89 -1.42 -11.65 -24.33
C ALA A 89 -1.10 -10.66 -23.20
N GLY A 90 -0.66 -11.13 -22.03
CA GLY A 90 -0.29 -10.29 -20.88
C GLY A 90 -1.46 -9.52 -20.25
N ILE A 91 -2.70 -9.92 -20.50
CA ILE A 91 -3.91 -9.22 -20.03
C ILE A 91 -4.75 -10.09 -19.09
N SER A 92 -5.58 -9.44 -18.28
CA SER A 92 -6.55 -10.12 -17.42
C SER A 92 -7.74 -10.67 -18.21
N THR A 93 -8.41 -11.70 -17.67
CA THR A 93 -9.67 -12.24 -18.20
C THR A 93 -10.76 -11.17 -18.30
N LYS A 94 -10.79 -10.22 -17.36
CA LYS A 94 -11.72 -9.07 -17.38
C LYS A 94 -11.45 -8.15 -18.57
N ALA A 95 -10.19 -7.81 -18.81
CA ALA A 95 -9.82 -6.99 -19.96
C ALA A 95 -10.16 -7.71 -21.27
N ALA A 96 -9.83 -9.00 -21.39
CA ALA A 96 -10.15 -9.80 -22.57
C ALA A 96 -11.65 -9.82 -22.86
N LYS A 97 -12.49 -10.03 -21.83
CA LYS A 97 -13.96 -9.97 -21.97
C LYS A 97 -14.44 -8.62 -22.50
N ASN A 98 -13.88 -7.50 -22.03
CA ASN A 98 -14.26 -6.19 -22.54
C ASN A 98 -13.91 -6.02 -24.03
N TYR A 99 -12.72 -6.43 -24.46
CA TYR A 99 -12.34 -6.38 -25.89
C TYR A 99 -13.23 -7.27 -26.75
N THR A 100 -13.52 -8.49 -26.31
CA THR A 100 -14.46 -9.39 -27.01
C THR A 100 -15.87 -8.79 -27.10
N ARG A 101 -16.33 -8.13 -26.04
CA ARG A 101 -17.62 -7.43 -26.04
C ARG A 101 -17.63 -6.23 -26.99
N VAL A 102 -16.55 -5.47 -27.10
CA VAL A 102 -16.44 -4.39 -28.11
C VAL A 102 -16.66 -4.96 -29.51
N HIS A 103 -15.97 -6.05 -29.85
CA HIS A 103 -16.15 -6.69 -31.16
C HIS A 103 -17.58 -7.18 -31.38
N LYS A 104 -18.22 -7.78 -30.37
CA LYS A 104 -19.56 -8.35 -30.52
C LYS A 104 -20.68 -7.30 -30.52
N GLU A 105 -20.65 -6.38 -29.56
CA GLU A 105 -21.74 -5.43 -29.29
C GLU A 105 -21.62 -4.15 -30.12
N LEU A 106 -20.40 -3.70 -30.44
CA LEU A 106 -20.18 -2.43 -31.15
C LEU A 106 -19.81 -2.60 -32.63
N SER A 107 -19.85 -3.83 -33.17
CA SER A 107 -19.53 -4.10 -34.59
C SER A 107 -20.39 -3.28 -35.56
N GLY A 108 -21.66 -3.06 -35.25
CA GLY A 108 -22.57 -2.23 -36.06
C GLY A 108 -22.17 -0.75 -36.14
N TYR A 109 -21.36 -0.28 -35.18
CA TYR A 109 -20.90 1.11 -35.08
C TYR A 109 -19.43 1.28 -35.49
N ARG A 110 -18.78 0.20 -35.96
CA ARG A 110 -17.33 0.14 -36.21
C ARG A 110 -16.82 1.28 -37.10
N GLU A 111 -17.47 1.52 -38.24
CA GLU A 111 -17.06 2.55 -39.20
C GLU A 111 -17.06 3.96 -38.58
N ARG A 112 -18.11 4.29 -37.81
CA ARG A 112 -18.23 5.60 -37.14
C ARG A 112 -17.21 5.76 -36.01
N LEU A 113 -16.99 4.70 -35.23
CA LEU A 113 -16.00 4.67 -34.14
C LEU A 113 -14.57 4.83 -34.67
N GLU A 114 -14.25 4.18 -35.79
CA GLU A 114 -12.95 4.30 -36.47
C GLU A 114 -12.74 5.69 -37.06
N LYS A 115 -13.74 6.23 -37.76
CA LYS A 115 -13.70 7.60 -38.32
C LYS A 115 -13.48 8.66 -37.24
N SER A 116 -14.06 8.45 -36.06
CA SER A 116 -13.95 9.34 -34.91
C SER A 116 -12.74 9.06 -34.02
N ALA A 117 -11.89 8.07 -34.38
CA ALA A 117 -10.71 7.64 -33.62
C ALA A 117 -11.00 7.43 -32.11
N VAL A 118 -12.13 6.81 -31.79
CA VAL A 118 -12.57 6.63 -30.40
C VAL A 118 -11.63 5.69 -29.66
N ALA A 119 -11.15 6.11 -28.49
CA ALA A 119 -10.24 5.30 -27.68
C ALA A 119 -10.91 4.04 -27.11
N SER A 120 -10.14 2.97 -26.90
CA SER A 120 -10.61 1.68 -26.35
C SER A 120 -11.35 1.82 -25.01
N THR A 121 -10.91 2.73 -24.14
CA THR A 121 -11.56 2.99 -22.85
C THR A 121 -12.92 3.69 -22.97
N ALA A 122 -13.13 4.49 -24.01
CA ALA A 122 -14.42 5.10 -24.33
C ALA A 122 -15.38 4.04 -24.92
N MET A 123 -14.89 3.18 -25.83
CA MET A 123 -15.66 2.02 -26.31
C MET A 123 -16.10 1.10 -25.16
N PHE A 124 -15.26 0.89 -24.15
CA PHE A 124 -15.66 0.11 -22.97
C PHE A 124 -16.80 0.73 -22.16
N ALA A 125 -16.96 2.05 -22.22
CA ALA A 125 -18.04 2.75 -21.54
C ALA A 125 -19.37 2.66 -22.30
N LEU A 126 -19.33 2.37 -23.61
CA LEU A 126 -20.52 2.14 -24.45
C LEU A 126 -21.08 0.71 -24.32
N LEU A 127 -20.32 -0.23 -23.76
CA LEU A 127 -20.73 -1.63 -23.68
C LEU A 127 -22.00 -1.81 -22.84
N GLY A 128 -22.99 -2.49 -23.42
CA GLY A 128 -24.31 -2.73 -22.79
C GLY A 128 -25.23 -1.51 -22.76
N ALA A 129 -24.87 -0.41 -23.42
CA ALA A 129 -25.77 0.72 -23.66
C ALA A 129 -26.85 0.36 -24.70
N ASP A 130 -27.98 1.06 -24.66
CA ASP A 130 -28.96 0.96 -25.74
C ASP A 130 -28.48 1.68 -27.01
N ASP A 131 -29.01 1.26 -28.17
CA ASP A 131 -28.61 1.79 -29.48
C ASP A 131 -28.83 3.31 -29.58
N GLN A 132 -29.91 3.83 -28.98
CA GLN A 132 -30.24 5.24 -29.01
C GLN A 132 -29.20 6.09 -28.25
N ALA A 133 -28.67 5.57 -27.15
CA ALA A 133 -27.67 6.25 -26.35
C ALA A 133 -26.27 6.12 -26.95
N ILE A 134 -25.96 5.01 -27.63
CA ILE A 134 -24.73 4.89 -28.43
C ILE A 134 -24.74 5.92 -29.56
N GLU A 135 -25.85 6.02 -30.29
CA GLU A 135 -26.05 7.01 -31.36
C GLU A 135 -25.88 8.45 -30.84
N GLY A 136 -26.50 8.80 -29.71
CA GLY A 136 -26.34 10.13 -29.11
C GLY A 136 -24.89 10.46 -28.68
N VAL A 137 -24.12 9.46 -28.23
CA VAL A 137 -22.69 9.64 -27.93
C VAL A 137 -21.88 9.83 -29.20
N LEU A 138 -22.14 9.05 -30.25
CA LEU A 138 -21.45 9.16 -31.53
C LEU A 138 -21.70 10.50 -32.21
N ASP A 139 -22.96 10.96 -32.26
CA ASP A 139 -23.31 12.28 -32.80
C ASP A 139 -22.54 13.40 -32.10
N THR A 140 -22.44 13.32 -30.77
CA THR A 140 -21.71 14.32 -29.98
C THR A 140 -20.21 14.31 -30.30
N ILE A 141 -19.61 13.12 -30.48
CA ILE A 141 -18.21 13.00 -30.88
C ILE A 141 -17.99 13.54 -32.30
N GLU A 142 -18.92 13.27 -33.22
CA GLU A 142 -18.86 13.72 -34.62
C GLU A 142 -19.03 15.24 -34.76
N THR A 143 -19.72 15.91 -33.83
CA THR A 143 -19.75 17.38 -33.76
C THR A 143 -18.43 18.00 -33.28
N GLY A 144 -17.44 17.18 -32.92
CA GLY A 144 -16.10 17.61 -32.53
C GLY A 144 -15.91 17.76 -31.02
N GLU A 145 -16.89 17.39 -30.18
CA GLU A 145 -16.73 17.42 -28.74
C GLU A 145 -15.89 16.23 -28.24
N ARG A 146 -14.85 16.53 -27.44
CA ARG A 146 -14.06 15.48 -26.76
C ARG A 146 -14.76 15.04 -25.47
N LEU A 147 -15.42 13.89 -25.53
CA LEU A 147 -16.08 13.31 -24.35
C LEU A 147 -15.10 12.56 -23.44
N THR A 148 -15.24 12.78 -22.13
CA THR A 148 -14.56 11.96 -21.12
C THR A 148 -15.34 10.67 -20.86
N VAL A 149 -14.65 9.62 -20.39
CA VAL A 149 -15.28 8.34 -20.02
C VAL A 149 -16.42 8.52 -19.00
N ALA A 150 -16.29 9.49 -18.09
CA ALA A 150 -17.34 9.81 -17.11
C ALA A 150 -18.59 10.38 -17.81
N LYS A 151 -18.41 11.33 -18.74
CA LYS A 151 -19.53 11.92 -19.49
C LYS A 151 -20.21 10.89 -20.39
N ILE A 152 -19.45 10.00 -21.05
CA ILE A 152 -20.01 8.90 -21.83
C ILE A 152 -20.91 8.01 -20.96
N LYS A 153 -20.45 7.62 -19.76
CA LYS A 153 -21.25 6.80 -18.81
C LYS A 153 -22.55 7.49 -18.40
N THR A 154 -22.52 8.80 -18.19
CA THR A 154 -23.72 9.58 -17.89
C THR A 154 -24.69 9.61 -19.08
N MET A 155 -24.17 9.75 -20.30
CA MET A 155 -24.99 9.77 -21.53
C MET A 155 -25.62 8.42 -21.84
N VAL A 156 -24.91 7.31 -21.60
CA VAL A 156 -25.43 5.96 -21.90
C VAL A 156 -26.42 5.40 -20.88
N GLY A 157 -26.79 6.20 -19.87
CA GLY A 157 -27.71 5.74 -18.81
C GLY A 157 -27.19 4.54 -18.03
N ALA A 158 -25.92 4.14 -18.22
CA ALA A 158 -25.26 3.15 -17.42
C ALA A 158 -25.25 3.73 -16.02
N GLU A 159 -26.14 3.23 -15.16
CA GLU A 159 -26.25 3.66 -13.77
C GLU A 159 -24.81 3.84 -13.27
N THR A 160 -24.40 5.10 -13.09
CA THR A 160 -23.29 5.43 -12.21
C THR A 160 -23.77 4.90 -10.90
N LYS A 161 -23.42 3.63 -10.64
CA LYS A 161 -23.84 2.78 -9.54
C LYS A 161 -24.29 3.70 -8.43
N ALA A 162 -25.62 3.90 -8.31
CA ALA A 162 -26.19 5.04 -7.59
C ALA A 162 -25.35 5.27 -6.36
N GLU A 163 -24.67 6.41 -6.29
CA GLU A 163 -23.65 6.66 -5.28
C GLU A 163 -24.35 6.40 -3.94
N ALA A 164 -24.02 5.25 -3.33
CA ALA A 164 -24.68 4.81 -2.13
C ALA A 164 -24.64 6.00 -1.16
N PRO A 165 -25.74 6.31 -0.46
CA PRO A 165 -25.84 7.52 0.35
C PRO A 165 -24.53 7.66 1.13
N ALA A 166 -23.86 8.81 0.98
CA ALA A 166 -22.49 8.98 1.43
C ALA A 166 -22.37 8.61 2.91
N VAL A 167 -22.02 7.35 3.17
CA VAL A 167 -21.83 6.85 4.53
C VAL A 167 -20.52 7.43 4.98
N ASN A 168 -20.57 8.24 6.04
CA ASN A 168 -19.35 8.66 6.72
C ASN A 168 -18.53 7.40 7.03
N VAL A 169 -17.32 7.34 6.48
CA VAL A 169 -16.48 6.14 6.55
C VAL A 169 -16.16 5.77 8.00
N LEU A 170 -16.19 6.75 8.92
CA LEU A 170 -16.03 6.54 10.35
C LEU A 170 -17.20 5.80 11.01
N ASP A 171 -18.40 5.88 10.41
CA ASP A 171 -19.61 5.23 10.92
C ASP A 171 -19.84 3.84 10.29
N MET A 172 -18.94 3.40 9.41
CA MET A 172 -19.03 2.09 8.78
C MET A 172 -18.59 0.99 9.74
N PRO A 173 -19.47 0.03 10.09
CA PRO A 173 -19.13 -0.99 11.07
C PRO A 173 -18.21 -2.08 10.51
N GLY A 174 -17.49 -2.73 11.41
CA GLY A 174 -16.75 -3.96 11.14
C GLY A 174 -15.53 -3.80 10.23
N ARG A 175 -15.00 -4.93 9.76
CA ARG A 175 -13.73 -4.99 8.99
C ARG A 175 -13.75 -4.10 7.75
N ALA A 176 -14.89 -4.00 7.06
CA ALA A 176 -15.01 -3.18 5.85
C ALA A 176 -14.81 -1.69 6.13
N GLY A 177 -15.36 -1.18 7.24
CA GLY A 177 -15.12 0.19 7.70
C GLY A 177 -13.66 0.40 8.09
N CYS A 178 -13.09 -0.49 8.90
CA CYS A 178 -11.67 -0.42 9.29
C CYS A 178 -10.73 -0.35 8.09
N VAL A 179 -10.95 -1.18 7.06
CA VAL A 179 -10.14 -1.18 5.84
C VAL A 179 -10.27 0.15 5.10
N LYS A 180 -11.49 0.67 4.92
CA LYS A 180 -11.69 1.96 4.24
C LYS A 180 -11.07 3.14 4.99
N ILE A 181 -11.20 3.17 6.33
CA ILE A 181 -10.55 4.19 7.17
C ILE A 181 -9.03 4.10 7.01
N ALA A 182 -8.47 2.89 7.06
CA ALA A 182 -7.04 2.67 6.89
C ALA A 182 -6.56 3.12 5.50
N GLU A 183 -7.26 2.76 4.43
CA GLU A 183 -6.94 3.19 3.06
C GLU A 183 -6.95 4.72 2.92
N GLN A 184 -7.99 5.38 3.43
CA GLN A 184 -8.09 6.84 3.41
C GLN A 184 -6.97 7.50 4.21
N ARG A 185 -6.69 7.00 5.41
CA ARG A 185 -5.62 7.50 6.28
C ARG A 185 -4.24 7.30 5.66
N MET A 186 -3.97 6.12 5.11
CA MET A 186 -2.69 5.84 4.44
C MET A 186 -2.51 6.74 3.23
N LYS A 187 -3.54 6.92 2.41
CA LYS A 187 -3.49 7.85 1.27
C LYS A 187 -3.19 9.29 1.71
N ALA A 188 -3.88 9.78 2.73
CA ALA A 188 -3.68 11.13 3.25
C ALA A 188 -2.28 11.31 3.86
N ASN A 189 -1.84 10.36 4.68
CA ASN A 189 -0.53 10.41 5.32
C ASN A 189 0.61 10.34 4.29
N ILE A 190 0.51 9.47 3.28
CA ILE A 190 1.52 9.38 2.20
C ILE A 190 1.59 10.70 1.43
N GLY A 191 0.44 11.30 1.09
CA GLY A 191 0.41 12.61 0.43
C GLY A 191 1.11 13.69 1.25
N LEU A 192 0.74 13.84 2.52
CA LEU A 192 1.36 14.83 3.41
C LEU A 192 2.86 14.57 3.63
N PHE A 193 3.25 13.30 3.78
CA PHE A 193 4.65 12.90 3.90
C PHE A 193 5.46 13.31 2.67
N SER A 194 4.96 13.01 1.46
CA SER A 194 5.60 13.41 0.21
C SER A 194 5.71 14.93 0.06
N ASP A 195 4.67 15.68 0.45
CA ASP A 195 4.69 17.15 0.39
C ASP A 195 5.74 17.76 1.34
N LEU A 196 5.86 17.24 2.57
CA LEU A 196 6.88 17.68 3.52
C LEU A 196 8.29 17.36 3.02
N LEU A 197 8.51 16.16 2.49
CA LEU A 197 9.80 15.80 1.90
C LEU A 197 10.18 16.72 0.74
N ALA A 198 9.22 17.07 -0.13
CA ALA A 198 9.46 17.98 -1.24
C ALA A 198 9.85 19.39 -0.75
N LYS A 199 9.17 19.91 0.29
CA LYS A 199 9.52 21.20 0.90
C LYS A 199 10.92 21.20 1.51
N ILE A 200 11.25 20.16 2.27
CA ILE A 200 12.59 20.00 2.86
C ILE A 200 13.65 19.93 1.76
N LEU A 201 13.39 19.17 0.68
CA LEU A 201 14.30 19.06 -0.45
C LEU A 201 14.58 20.43 -1.08
N VAL A 202 13.56 21.27 -1.31
CA VAL A 202 13.75 22.62 -1.87
C VAL A 202 14.69 23.45 -0.99
N ALA A 203 14.46 23.50 0.33
CA ALA A 203 15.30 24.26 1.24
C ALA A 203 16.73 23.71 1.33
N VAL A 204 16.90 22.39 1.24
CA VAL A 204 18.21 21.73 1.18
C VAL A 204 18.91 22.04 -0.15
N GLU A 205 18.20 22.07 -1.27
CA GLU A 205 18.77 22.44 -2.58
C GLU A 205 19.28 23.88 -2.59
N GLU A 206 18.56 24.81 -1.98
CA GLU A 206 19.03 26.19 -1.79
C GLU A 206 20.31 26.24 -0.93
N ALA A 207 20.39 25.44 0.14
CA ALA A 207 21.59 25.34 0.97
C ALA A 207 22.77 24.73 0.20
N VAL A 208 22.55 23.68 -0.61
CA VAL A 208 23.57 23.06 -1.46
C VAL A 208 24.07 24.04 -2.52
N ALA A 209 23.17 24.77 -3.19
CA ALA A 209 23.54 25.79 -4.18
C ALA A 209 24.41 26.90 -3.56
N LYS A 210 24.10 27.32 -2.33
CA LYS A 210 24.95 28.25 -1.57
C LYS A 210 26.33 27.67 -1.32
N TYR A 211 26.43 26.41 -0.90
CA TYR A 211 27.73 25.76 -0.73
C TYR A 211 28.55 25.63 -2.01
N ASP A 212 27.90 25.42 -3.15
CA ASP A 212 28.57 25.33 -4.47
C ASP A 212 29.06 26.71 -4.95
N SER A 213 28.32 27.77 -4.64
CA SER A 213 28.73 29.16 -4.91
C SER A 213 29.80 29.71 -3.95
N GLY A 214 30.17 28.94 -2.91
CA GLY A 214 31.11 29.36 -1.88
C GLY A 214 30.50 30.25 -0.78
N GLU A 215 29.18 30.42 -0.77
CA GLU A 215 28.46 31.16 0.26
C GLU A 215 28.32 30.33 1.56
N ARG A 216 28.23 31.03 2.71
CA ARG A 216 28.03 30.39 4.01
C ARG A 216 26.53 30.15 4.26
N VAL A 217 26.15 28.90 4.48
CA VAL A 217 24.82 28.54 5.00
C VAL A 217 24.81 28.66 6.53
N THR A 218 23.87 29.44 7.06
CA THR A 218 23.64 29.53 8.52
C THR A 218 22.78 28.37 9.00
N LYS A 219 23.24 27.64 10.02
CA LYS A 219 22.48 26.54 10.62
C LYS A 219 21.11 26.96 11.14
N SER A 220 21.03 28.12 11.81
CA SER A 220 19.77 28.65 12.32
C SER A 220 18.76 28.92 11.21
N GLY A 221 19.20 29.53 10.11
CA GLY A 221 18.33 29.79 8.95
C GLY A 221 17.83 28.51 8.29
N LEU A 222 18.67 27.49 8.17
CA LEU A 222 18.22 26.20 7.64
C LEU A 222 17.27 25.50 8.62
N ALA A 223 17.56 25.52 9.93
CA ALA A 223 16.69 24.93 10.95
C ALA A 223 15.31 25.57 10.97
N GLU A 224 15.23 26.90 10.89
CA GLU A 224 13.95 27.62 10.79
C GLU A 224 13.14 27.18 9.57
N ALA A 225 13.81 26.87 8.45
CA ALA A 225 13.16 26.43 7.23
C ALA A 225 12.66 24.98 7.26
N ILE A 226 13.37 24.05 7.93
CA ILE A 226 13.12 22.60 7.75
C ILE A 226 12.85 21.81 9.04
N GLU A 227 13.16 22.32 10.23
CA GLU A 227 13.14 21.51 11.46
C GLU A 227 11.75 20.95 11.77
N PHE A 228 10.71 21.79 11.73
CA PHE A 228 9.34 21.34 12.00
C PHE A 228 8.83 20.39 10.93
N ASP A 229 9.11 20.67 9.66
CA ASP A 229 8.71 19.81 8.55
C ASP A 229 9.40 18.44 8.63
N ALA A 230 10.69 18.41 8.99
CA ALA A 230 11.43 17.18 9.17
C ALA A 230 10.93 16.36 10.36
N ARG A 231 10.56 17.02 11.46
CA ARG A 231 9.95 16.36 12.63
C ARG A 231 8.62 15.70 12.26
N HIS A 232 7.73 16.45 11.61
CA HIS A 232 6.44 15.90 11.15
C HIS A 232 6.60 14.80 10.11
N ALA A 233 7.58 14.93 9.19
CA ALA A 233 7.90 13.88 8.23
C ALA A 233 8.41 12.61 8.93
N SER A 234 9.22 12.74 9.99
CA SER A 234 9.69 11.61 10.81
C SER A 234 8.53 10.89 11.51
N ASP A 235 7.58 11.64 12.07
CA ASP A 235 6.38 11.07 12.71
C ASP A 235 5.48 10.35 11.69
N LEU A 236 5.24 10.97 10.54
CA LEU A 236 4.45 10.37 9.46
C LEU A 236 5.11 9.12 8.90
N PHE A 237 6.43 9.09 8.79
CA PHE A 237 7.18 7.90 8.39
C PHE A 237 6.84 6.71 9.31
N GLY A 238 6.88 6.94 10.63
CA GLY A 238 6.53 5.93 11.63
C GLY A 238 5.09 5.43 11.51
N LEU A 239 4.16 6.31 11.15
CA LEU A 239 2.73 6.00 11.02
C LEU A 239 2.35 5.36 9.67
N THR A 240 3.23 5.37 8.68
CA THR A 240 2.91 4.95 7.30
C THR A 240 3.76 3.80 6.79
N LEU A 241 5.08 3.91 6.95
CA LEU A 241 6.03 3.00 6.33
C LEU A 241 6.54 1.99 7.35
N ALA A 242 6.92 2.45 8.54
CA ALA A 242 7.54 1.60 9.55
C ALA A 242 6.61 0.47 10.03
N PRO A 243 7.06 -0.80 10.06
CA PRO A 243 6.28 -1.89 10.62
C PRO A 243 6.10 -1.75 12.13
N LEU A 244 5.10 -2.42 12.69
CA LEU A 244 4.90 -2.45 14.14
C LEU A 244 5.92 -3.38 14.79
N TYR A 245 6.52 -2.91 15.88
CA TYR A 245 7.44 -3.69 16.71
C TYR A 245 6.75 -4.11 18.01
N MET A 246 6.90 -5.40 18.34
CA MET A 246 6.43 -5.98 19.59
C MET A 246 7.64 -6.28 20.48
N ASP A 247 7.70 -5.63 21.64
CA ASP A 247 8.72 -5.90 22.64
C ASP A 247 8.41 -7.21 23.38
N ALA A 248 9.16 -8.26 23.07
CA ALA A 248 9.01 -9.57 23.68
C ALA A 248 9.36 -9.58 25.18
N GLU A 249 10.22 -8.66 25.64
CA GLU A 249 10.70 -8.60 27.03
C GLU A 249 9.72 -7.83 27.93
N HIS A 250 8.99 -6.87 27.36
CA HIS A 250 7.98 -6.09 28.08
C HIS A 250 6.61 -6.21 27.41
N PRO A 251 5.92 -7.35 27.51
CA PRO A 251 4.62 -7.55 26.85
C PRO A 251 3.52 -6.60 27.32
N ARG A 252 3.77 -5.80 28.37
CA ARG A 252 2.85 -4.80 28.92
C ARG A 252 3.04 -3.41 28.32
N VAL A 253 4.07 -3.16 27.52
CA VAL A 253 4.23 -1.86 26.83
C VAL A 253 3.43 -1.85 25.53
N ASN A 254 2.96 -0.66 25.15
CA ASN A 254 2.31 -0.47 23.86
C ASN A 254 3.29 -0.76 22.74
N TRP A 255 2.79 -1.32 21.64
CA TRP A 255 3.59 -1.47 20.43
C TRP A 255 3.95 -0.11 19.85
N SER A 256 5.13 -0.02 19.28
CA SER A 256 5.65 1.19 18.65
C SER A 256 6.03 0.89 17.20
N SER A 257 6.06 1.93 16.37
CA SER A 257 6.65 1.83 15.04
C SER A 257 8.12 1.46 15.15
N SER A 258 8.57 0.53 14.31
CA SER A 258 9.95 0.12 14.30
C SER A 258 10.84 1.14 13.58
N ARG A 259 12.15 1.02 13.79
CA ARG A 259 13.13 1.70 12.95
C ARG A 259 13.58 0.75 11.86
N TYR A 260 13.67 1.22 10.62
CA TYR A 260 14.39 0.49 9.60
C TYR A 260 15.89 0.57 9.87
N GLY A 261 16.62 -0.45 9.47
CA GLY A 261 18.07 -0.49 9.63
C GLY A 261 18.75 0.55 8.79
N GLN A 262 19.91 1.03 9.26
CA GLN A 262 20.82 1.87 8.48
C GLN A 262 21.37 1.16 7.23
N SER A 263 21.20 -0.16 7.15
CA SER A 263 21.41 -0.99 5.97
C SER A 263 20.53 -0.60 4.79
N SER A 264 19.32 -0.10 5.06
CA SER A 264 18.36 0.29 4.03
C SER A 264 18.41 1.80 3.76
N THR A 265 18.20 2.21 2.51
CA THR A 265 18.11 3.64 2.15
C THR A 265 16.93 4.33 2.84
N TRP A 266 15.80 3.64 3.00
CA TRP A 266 14.66 4.15 3.77
C TRP A 266 14.94 4.31 5.26
N GLY A 267 15.75 3.44 5.88
CA GLY A 267 16.18 3.59 7.28
C GLY A 267 17.18 4.70 7.48
N ARG A 268 18.11 4.90 6.53
CA ARG A 268 18.98 6.09 6.51
C ARG A 268 18.16 7.38 6.40
N LEU A 269 17.15 7.40 5.52
CA LEU A 269 16.23 8.55 5.43
C LEU A 269 15.45 8.76 6.75
N GLN A 270 14.91 7.70 7.36
CA GLN A 270 14.18 7.80 8.63
C GLN A 270 15.06 8.45 9.72
N ALA A 271 16.32 8.02 9.82
CA ALA A 271 17.27 8.59 10.77
C ALA A 271 17.66 10.04 10.43
N ALA A 272 17.88 10.34 9.15
CA ALA A 272 18.17 11.69 8.69
C ALA A 272 17.01 12.65 9.01
N LEU A 273 15.75 12.27 8.77
CA LEU A 273 14.57 13.08 9.12
C LEU A 273 14.46 13.32 10.62
N HIS A 274 14.68 12.29 11.43
CA HIS A 274 14.70 12.43 12.89
C HIS A 274 15.80 13.41 13.34
N GLN A 275 17.00 13.33 12.75
CA GLN A 275 18.10 14.25 13.07
C GLN A 275 17.83 15.69 12.58
N LEU A 276 17.32 15.86 11.37
CA LEU A 276 16.90 17.16 10.83
C LEU A 276 15.80 17.81 11.70
N GLY A 277 14.91 17.00 12.26
CA GLY A 277 13.88 17.43 13.21
C GLY A 277 14.39 17.83 14.60
N GLY A 278 15.71 17.87 14.83
CA GLY A 278 16.30 18.34 16.09
C GLY A 278 17.60 19.09 15.85
N SER A 279 17.55 20.40 15.65
CA SER A 279 18.74 21.23 15.38
C SER A 279 19.82 21.16 16.48
N GLY A 280 19.44 20.81 17.71
CA GLY A 280 20.37 20.60 18.82
C GLY A 280 21.34 19.42 18.65
N VAL A 281 21.03 18.46 17.77
CA VAL A 281 21.90 17.28 17.49
C VAL A 281 22.58 17.36 16.12
N TRP A 282 22.55 18.53 15.46
CA TRP A 282 23.18 18.70 14.16
C TRP A 282 24.71 18.70 14.28
N PRO A 283 25.44 18.14 13.28
CA PRO A 283 26.90 18.11 13.28
C PRO A 283 27.53 19.50 13.42
N THR A 284 28.75 19.58 13.94
CA THR A 284 29.52 20.83 14.06
C THR A 284 29.83 21.45 12.70
N ASN A 285 30.23 22.73 12.66
CA ASN A 285 30.34 23.48 11.39
C ASN A 285 31.26 22.83 10.35
N ALA A 286 32.31 22.12 10.77
CA ALA A 286 33.22 21.42 9.87
C ALA A 286 32.57 20.20 9.18
N ALA A 287 31.71 19.47 9.89
CA ALA A 287 31.02 18.29 9.37
C ALA A 287 29.64 18.60 8.76
N PHE A 288 29.09 19.78 9.05
CA PHE A 288 27.73 20.15 8.65
C PHE A 288 27.55 20.22 7.12
N LYS A 289 28.52 20.76 6.39
CA LYS A 289 28.48 20.80 4.91
C LYS A 289 28.44 19.37 4.33
N THR A 290 29.38 18.53 4.75
CA THR A 290 29.46 17.12 4.32
C THR A 290 28.17 16.38 4.63
N TRP A 291 27.62 16.53 5.84
CA TRP A 291 26.36 15.90 6.21
C TRP A 291 25.17 16.33 5.34
N ILE A 292 25.03 17.64 5.06
CA ILE A 292 23.93 18.13 4.21
C ILE A 292 24.10 17.66 2.75
N VAL A 293 25.30 17.83 2.18
CA VAL A 293 25.56 17.60 0.75
C VAL A 293 25.67 16.12 0.41
N ASP A 294 26.39 15.35 1.23
CA ASP A 294 26.76 13.96 0.91
C ASP A 294 25.81 12.94 1.53
N GLU A 295 25.12 13.27 2.62
CA GLU A 295 24.21 12.35 3.30
C GLU A 295 22.73 12.72 3.11
N VAL A 296 22.32 13.91 3.55
CA VAL A 296 20.91 14.32 3.58
C VAL A 296 20.35 14.53 2.18
N TYR A 297 21.06 15.30 1.34
CA TYR A 297 20.56 15.68 0.02
C TYR A 297 20.30 14.48 -0.90
N PRO A 298 21.19 13.48 -1.03
CA PRO A 298 20.92 12.29 -1.83
C PRO A 298 19.72 11.46 -1.31
N LEU A 299 19.53 11.37 0.01
CA LEU A 299 18.40 10.65 0.59
C LEU A 299 17.06 11.32 0.27
N LEU A 300 17.01 12.66 0.27
CA LEU A 300 15.81 13.40 -0.11
C LEU A 300 15.51 13.26 -1.61
N LYS A 301 16.53 13.30 -2.48
CA LYS A 301 16.35 13.02 -3.92
C LYS A 301 15.86 11.60 -4.18
N PHE A 302 16.36 10.62 -3.42
CA PHE A 302 15.84 9.25 -3.47
C PHE A 302 14.35 9.19 -3.16
N ALA A 303 13.92 9.82 -2.07
CA ALA A 303 12.54 9.74 -1.63
C ALA A 303 11.56 10.53 -2.51
N VAL A 304 11.98 11.70 -3.01
CA VAL A 304 11.11 12.62 -3.76
C VAL A 304 11.17 12.37 -5.28
N ARG A 305 12.37 12.10 -5.82
CA ARG A 305 12.61 11.97 -7.27
C ARG A 305 12.85 10.53 -7.73
N GLY A 306 12.97 9.57 -6.80
CA GLY A 306 13.26 8.18 -7.13
C GLY A 306 14.69 7.95 -7.61
N GLU A 307 15.62 8.88 -7.32
CA GLU A 307 17.01 8.74 -7.73
C GLU A 307 17.76 7.74 -6.85
N PRO A 308 18.52 6.78 -7.41
CA PRO A 308 19.27 5.83 -6.60
C PRO A 308 20.38 6.52 -5.82
N VAL A 309 20.54 6.16 -4.55
CA VAL A 309 21.69 6.61 -3.73
C VAL A 309 22.88 5.69 -4.00
N ALA A 310 24.07 6.26 -4.17
CA ALA A 310 25.30 5.49 -4.31
C ALA A 310 25.47 4.52 -3.12
N GLY A 311 25.73 3.24 -3.42
CA GLY A 311 25.79 2.17 -2.42
C GLY A 311 24.44 1.56 -2.01
N GLY A 312 23.32 1.96 -2.62
CA GLY A 312 22.03 1.29 -2.47
C GLY A 312 21.98 -0.07 -3.19
N MET A 313 21.22 -1.03 -2.62
CA MET A 313 20.96 -2.32 -3.27
C MET A 313 20.19 -2.13 -4.61
N PRO A 314 20.43 -2.95 -5.63
CA PRO A 314 19.70 -2.88 -6.90
C PRO A 314 18.19 -3.04 -6.72
N ILE A 315 17.40 -2.29 -7.51
CA ILE A 315 15.93 -2.26 -7.47
C ILE A 315 15.30 -3.60 -7.92
N ASP A 316 16.08 -4.45 -8.60
CA ASP A 316 15.63 -5.73 -9.20
C ASP A 316 15.68 -6.93 -8.22
N GLY A 317 15.83 -6.68 -6.92
CA GLY A 317 15.88 -7.71 -5.89
C GLY A 317 14.50 -8.22 -5.43
N GLU A 318 14.44 -9.48 -5.03
CA GLU A 318 13.28 -10.07 -4.35
C GLU A 318 13.00 -9.30 -3.04
N ALA A 319 11.73 -8.95 -2.78
CA ALA A 319 11.35 -8.21 -1.58
C ALA A 319 11.63 -9.05 -0.32
N VAL A 320 12.55 -8.60 0.53
CA VAL A 320 12.89 -9.25 1.80
C VAL A 320 11.93 -8.78 2.90
N ASP A 321 11.55 -9.70 3.80
CA ASP A 321 10.65 -9.41 4.92
C ASP A 321 11.30 -8.46 5.95
N THR A 322 10.86 -7.20 5.94
CA THR A 322 11.37 -6.11 6.78
C THR A 322 11.12 -6.28 8.28
N ALA A 323 10.21 -7.19 8.70
CA ALA A 323 9.85 -7.35 10.11
C ALA A 323 10.97 -8.00 10.95
N ALA A 324 11.70 -8.96 10.38
CA ALA A 324 12.80 -9.65 11.07
C ALA A 324 14.03 -8.74 11.25
N GLU A 325 14.33 -7.90 10.26
CA GLU A 325 15.45 -6.96 10.31
C GLU A 325 15.19 -5.85 11.36
N ALA A 326 13.96 -5.32 11.39
CA ALA A 326 13.52 -4.34 12.39
C ALA A 326 13.67 -4.84 13.84
N ALA A 327 13.36 -6.12 14.10
CA ALA A 327 13.51 -6.71 15.43
C ALA A 327 14.98 -6.80 15.89
N ALA A 328 15.90 -7.09 14.96
CA ALA A 328 17.33 -7.19 15.25
C ALA A 328 17.95 -5.83 15.61
N ILE A 329 17.52 -4.75 14.96
CA ILE A 329 18.01 -3.39 15.21
C ILE A 329 17.61 -2.90 16.60
N HIS A 330 16.36 -3.14 17.01
CA HIS A 330 15.90 -2.77 18.35
C HIS A 330 16.67 -3.50 19.47
N ALA A 331 17.04 -4.76 19.25
CA ALA A 331 17.89 -5.50 20.18
C ALA A 331 19.29 -4.84 20.30
N ALA A 332 19.87 -4.42 19.17
CA ALA A 332 21.18 -3.77 19.14
C ALA A 332 21.19 -2.36 19.77
N GLU A 333 20.19 -1.52 19.47
CA GLU A 333 20.05 -0.18 20.07
C GLU A 333 19.88 -0.25 21.59
N ARG A 334 19.16 -1.26 22.10
CA ARG A 334 19.06 -1.50 23.54
C ARG A 334 20.35 -1.93 24.18
N GLN A 335 21.11 -2.82 23.54
CA GLN A 335 22.41 -3.23 24.06
C GLN A 335 23.36 -2.01 24.18
N ALA A 336 23.28 -1.07 23.23
CA ALA A 336 24.00 0.20 23.30
C ALA A 336 23.50 1.12 24.43
N LEU A 337 22.18 1.22 24.63
CA LEU A 337 21.57 2.00 25.72
C LEU A 337 21.89 1.42 27.11
N ASP A 338 21.88 0.10 27.27
CA ASP A 338 22.21 -0.59 28.52
C ASP A 338 23.70 -0.43 28.86
N MET A 339 24.58 -0.49 27.86
CA MET A 339 26.01 -0.19 28.03
C MET A 339 26.30 1.28 28.34
N SER A 340 25.42 2.21 27.96
CA SER A 340 25.57 3.64 28.23
C SER A 340 25.05 4.07 29.62
N ARG A 341 24.33 3.19 30.33
CA ARG A 341 23.91 3.43 31.71
C ARG A 341 25.09 3.21 32.65
N VAL A 342 25.82 4.29 32.95
CA VAL A 342 26.63 4.35 34.17
C VAL A 342 25.71 4.02 35.34
N ARG A 343 26.03 2.98 36.12
CA ARG A 343 25.41 2.73 37.42
C ARG A 343 25.64 3.98 38.28
N ILE A 344 24.65 4.86 38.34
CA ILE A 344 24.55 5.85 39.40
C ILE A 344 23.98 5.06 40.57
N ASP A 345 24.85 4.61 41.46
CA ASP A 345 24.40 4.08 42.73
C ASP A 345 23.57 5.18 43.41
N PRO A 346 22.34 4.88 43.86
CA PRO A 346 21.52 5.86 44.55
C PRO A 346 22.31 6.38 45.76
N PRO A 347 22.34 7.70 46.01
CA PRO A 347 23.04 8.24 47.16
C PRO A 347 22.46 7.61 48.43
N GLU A 348 23.33 7.16 49.33
CA GLU A 348 22.94 6.60 50.62
C GLU A 348 21.92 7.54 51.29
N PRO A 349 20.76 7.02 51.72
CA PRO A 349 19.75 7.86 52.35
C PRO A 349 20.32 8.41 53.65
N GLN A 350 20.50 9.73 53.70
CA GLN A 350 20.83 10.40 54.96
C GLN A 350 19.67 10.24 55.93
N PRO A 351 19.91 9.85 57.19
CA PRO A 351 18.86 9.70 58.19
C PRO A 351 18.37 11.10 58.57
N GLY A 352 17.20 11.50 58.07
CA GLY A 352 16.64 12.77 58.56
C GLY A 352 15.45 13.40 57.86
N ASN A 353 14.84 12.85 56.81
CA ASN A 353 13.61 13.43 56.27
C ASN A 353 12.69 12.37 55.67
N VAL A 354 11.95 11.66 56.55
CA VAL A 354 10.74 10.94 56.16
C VAL A 354 9.57 11.87 56.46
N VAL A 355 9.03 12.51 55.43
CA VAL A 355 7.67 13.05 55.50
C VAL A 355 6.74 11.85 55.31
N GLU A 356 6.07 11.43 56.37
CA GLU A 356 5.01 10.42 56.32
C GLU A 356 3.88 10.90 55.40
N LEU A 357 3.67 10.20 54.28
CA LEU A 357 2.47 10.36 53.47
C LEU A 357 1.30 9.67 54.20
N PRO A 358 0.17 10.36 54.46
CA PRO A 358 -0.94 9.76 55.18
C PRO A 358 -1.60 8.65 54.36
N GLN A 359 -1.82 7.51 55.02
CA GLN A 359 -2.43 6.32 54.45
C GLN A 359 -3.85 6.60 53.91
N ARG A 360 -4.16 5.97 52.76
CA ARG A 360 -5.43 6.06 52.02
C ARG A 360 -6.63 5.46 52.77
N GLN A 361 -7.03 6.06 53.89
CA GLN A 361 -8.22 5.62 54.63
C GLN A 361 -9.18 6.75 55.04
N GLN A 362 -9.13 7.90 54.37
CA GLN A 362 -9.99 9.06 54.67
C GLN A 362 -10.76 9.67 53.48
N VAL A 363 -10.99 8.89 52.41
CA VAL A 363 -11.87 9.37 51.30
C VAL A 363 -13.32 8.89 51.45
N ARG A 364 -13.62 7.98 52.40
CA ARG A 364 -14.99 7.45 52.57
C ARG A 364 -15.88 8.26 53.53
N MET A 365 -15.35 9.22 54.29
CA MET A 365 -16.14 9.97 55.29
C MET A 365 -16.68 11.33 54.82
N VAL A 366 -16.27 11.82 53.64
CA VAL A 366 -16.76 13.12 53.12
C VAL A 366 -17.97 12.94 52.18
N ALA A 367 -18.20 11.72 51.68
CA ALA A 367 -19.33 11.43 50.79
C ALA A 367 -20.67 11.21 51.52
N GLU A 368 -20.68 10.89 52.81
CA GLU A 368 -21.92 10.68 53.58
C GLU A 368 -22.41 11.92 54.34
N ALA A 369 -21.73 13.07 54.22
CA ALA A 369 -22.13 14.33 54.86
C ALA A 369 -22.76 15.36 53.89
N LEU A 370 -23.03 14.95 52.64
CA LEU A 370 -23.65 15.80 51.60
C LEU A 370 -25.01 15.27 51.11
N GLU A 371 -25.55 14.21 51.73
CA GLU A 371 -26.91 13.68 51.49
C GLU A 371 -27.81 13.72 52.76
N ALA A 372 -27.52 14.64 53.69
CA ALA A 372 -28.44 15.06 54.75
C ALA A 372 -28.82 16.53 54.54
#